data_AF-A0A828YZE1-F1
#
_entry.id   AF-A0A828YZE1-F1
#
_cell.length_a   1.000
_cell.length_b   1.000
_cell.length_c   1.000
_cell.angle_alpha   90.00
_cell.angle_beta   90.00
_cell.angle_gamma   90.00
#
_symmetry.space_group_name_H-M   'P 1'
#
loop_
_entity.id
_entity.type
_entity.pdbx_description
1 polymer ?
#
loop_
_entity_poly.entity_id
_entity_poly.type
_entity_poly.pdbx_seq_one_letter_code
_entity_poly.pdbx_strand_id
1 'polypeptide(L)'
;MEIKAIGLDLKDDHIKQAVDYGANAGIEWVILTNGMNWQIYRITFSKPIDKELVYEINFSNINPKNENHIEPIYYLCKEALGKSLLDEYHSQKQALSKYYVGQMILTETILDVIKRELKRLTPGVKIENEEIEEVLRSDIIKRDVLEGDKALDAKKKIQKAANTYLRSSSPVPKKENVASTNNESQLEKDLPDPEPAST
;
A
#
# COMPACT_ATOMS: atom_id res chain seq x y z
N MET A 1 -13.02 -18.92 -13.39
CA MET A 1 -11.89 -19.86 -13.54
C MET A 1 -11.80 -20.24 -15.00
N GLU A 2 -10.58 -20.38 -15.52
CA GLU A 2 -10.29 -20.86 -16.88
C GLU A 2 -9.55 -22.19 -16.80
N ILE A 3 -9.99 -23.17 -17.59
CA ILE A 3 -9.53 -24.56 -17.49
C ILE A 3 -8.99 -25.00 -18.86
N LYS A 4 -7.79 -25.57 -18.87
CA LYS A 4 -7.16 -26.19 -20.04
C LYS A 4 -7.03 -27.70 -19.84
N ALA A 5 -6.80 -28.42 -20.94
CA ALA A 5 -6.61 -29.87 -20.88
C ALA A 5 -5.35 -30.25 -20.08
N ILE A 6 -5.43 -31.37 -19.37
CA ILE A 6 -4.29 -31.93 -18.63
C ILE A 6 -3.16 -32.29 -19.61
N GLY A 7 -1.93 -31.92 -19.27
CA GLY A 7 -0.75 -32.10 -20.13
C GLY A 7 -0.46 -30.92 -21.08
N LEU A 8 -1.32 -29.89 -21.14
CA LEU A 8 -0.98 -28.62 -21.79
C LEU A 8 -0.30 -27.67 -20.81
N ASP A 9 0.78 -27.04 -21.25
CA ASP A 9 1.40 -25.95 -20.50
C ASP A 9 0.48 -24.73 -20.42
N LEU A 10 0.45 -24.10 -19.25
CA LEU A 10 -0.25 -22.85 -19.04
C LEU A 10 0.59 -21.70 -19.60
N LYS A 11 0.02 -20.92 -20.51
CA LYS A 11 0.67 -19.79 -21.19
C LYS A 11 -0.03 -18.50 -20.82
N ASP A 12 0.70 -17.38 -20.92
CA ASP A 12 0.18 -16.05 -20.62
C ASP A 12 -1.05 -15.66 -21.46
N ASP A 13 -1.19 -16.19 -22.69
CA ASP A 13 -2.38 -15.92 -23.51
C ASP A 13 -3.64 -16.60 -22.96
N HIS A 14 -3.50 -17.72 -22.23
CA HIS A 14 -4.63 -18.47 -21.70
C HIS A 14 -5.36 -17.69 -20.60
N ILE A 15 -4.67 -16.87 -19.81
CA ILE A 15 -5.28 -16.12 -18.70
C ILE A 15 -6.15 -14.96 -19.20
N LYS A 16 -5.96 -14.51 -20.44
CA LYS A 16 -6.66 -13.34 -20.99
C LYS A 16 -8.17 -13.52 -20.90
N GLN A 17 -8.68 -14.70 -21.27
CA GLN A 17 -10.11 -15.02 -21.16
C GLN A 17 -10.60 -14.90 -19.72
N ALA A 18 -9.88 -15.50 -18.77
CA ALA A 18 -10.24 -15.44 -17.35
C ALA A 18 -10.28 -14.00 -16.83
N VAL A 19 -9.30 -13.18 -17.22
CA VAL A 19 -9.19 -11.77 -16.81
C VAL A 19 -10.28 -10.92 -17.44
N ASP A 20 -10.58 -11.12 -18.72
CA ASP A 20 -11.64 -10.37 -19.40
C ASP A 20 -13.02 -10.68 -18.76
N TYR A 21 -13.31 -11.96 -18.47
CA TYR A 21 -14.55 -12.33 -17.76
C TYR A 21 -14.57 -11.82 -16.32
N GLY A 22 -13.47 -12.01 -15.57
CA GLY A 22 -13.36 -11.57 -14.19
C GLY A 22 -13.53 -10.05 -14.06
N ALA A 23 -12.86 -9.29 -14.92
CA ALA A 23 -12.92 -7.84 -14.90
C ALA A 23 -14.32 -7.31 -15.24
N ASN A 24 -14.98 -7.87 -16.25
CA ASN A 24 -16.35 -7.49 -16.62
C ASN A 24 -17.38 -7.85 -15.53
N ALA A 25 -17.14 -8.90 -14.75
CA ALA A 25 -17.98 -9.31 -13.64
C ALA A 25 -17.64 -8.62 -12.30
N GLY A 26 -16.61 -7.76 -12.27
CA GLY A 26 -16.14 -7.13 -11.03
C GLY A 26 -15.48 -8.10 -10.04
N ILE A 27 -14.97 -9.23 -10.53
CA ILE A 27 -14.29 -10.26 -9.72
C ILE A 27 -12.78 -10.01 -9.75
N GLU A 28 -12.18 -9.80 -8.58
CA GLU A 28 -10.72 -9.54 -8.46
C GLU A 28 -9.86 -10.80 -8.62
N TRP A 29 -10.39 -11.97 -8.32
CA TRP A 29 -9.61 -13.20 -8.22
C TRP A 29 -9.96 -14.18 -9.34
N VAL A 30 -8.96 -14.58 -10.12
CA VAL A 30 -9.13 -15.53 -11.21
C VAL A 30 -8.08 -16.63 -11.16
N ILE A 31 -8.48 -17.83 -11.59
CA ILE A 31 -7.65 -19.03 -11.56
C ILE A 31 -7.55 -19.56 -12.98
N LEU A 32 -6.33 -19.85 -13.43
CA LEU A 32 -6.03 -20.62 -14.64
C LEU A 32 -5.44 -21.96 -14.24
N THR A 33 -5.98 -23.06 -14.77
CA THR A 33 -5.55 -24.41 -14.38
C THR A 33 -5.58 -25.40 -15.54
N ASN A 34 -4.68 -26.39 -15.52
CA ASN A 34 -4.74 -27.60 -16.36
C ASN A 34 -5.01 -28.87 -15.52
N GLY A 35 -5.49 -28.70 -14.28
CA GLY A 35 -5.65 -29.75 -13.29
C GLY A 35 -4.41 -29.98 -12.42
N MET A 36 -3.21 -30.02 -13.01
CA MET A 36 -1.94 -30.26 -12.30
C MET A 36 -1.31 -28.98 -11.75
N ASN A 37 -1.32 -27.92 -12.55
CA ASN A 37 -0.83 -26.59 -12.19
C ASN A 37 -2.01 -25.64 -12.06
N TRP A 38 -2.04 -24.88 -10.97
CA TRP A 38 -3.07 -23.89 -10.68
C TRP A 38 -2.38 -22.56 -10.47
N GLN A 39 -2.66 -21.59 -11.33
CA GLN A 39 -2.13 -20.24 -11.26
C GLN A 39 -3.21 -19.28 -10.78
N ILE A 40 -2.95 -18.61 -9.65
CA ILE A 40 -3.89 -17.73 -8.97
C ILE A 40 -3.48 -16.30 -9.25
N TYR A 41 -4.34 -15.56 -9.94
CA TYR A 41 -4.11 -14.17 -10.33
C TYR A 41 -5.06 -13.22 -9.59
N ARG A 42 -4.53 -12.04 -9.27
CA ARG A 42 -5.32 -10.89 -8.83
C ARG A 42 -5.41 -9.86 -9.97
N ILE A 43 -6.63 -9.45 -10.29
CA ILE A 43 -6.92 -8.38 -11.25
C ILE A 43 -6.85 -7.04 -10.53
N THR A 44 -6.15 -6.09 -11.14
CA THR A 44 -6.16 -4.69 -10.73
C THR A 44 -7.01 -3.91 -11.72
N PHE A 45 -8.08 -3.28 -11.24
CA PHE A 45 -8.98 -2.45 -12.04
C PHE A 45 -8.38 -1.08 -12.35
N SER A 46 -7.29 -1.08 -13.12
CA SER A 46 -6.65 0.11 -13.68
C SER A 46 -7.06 0.34 -15.14
N LYS A 47 -6.56 1.42 -15.76
CA LYS A 47 -6.69 1.67 -17.19
C LYS A 47 -5.27 1.73 -17.79
N PRO A 48 -4.80 0.68 -18.49
CA PRO A 48 -5.48 -0.58 -18.80
C PRO A 48 -5.65 -1.51 -17.59
N ILE A 49 -6.53 -2.51 -17.70
CA ILE A 49 -6.68 -3.58 -16.69
C ILE A 49 -5.34 -4.29 -16.56
N ASP A 50 -4.89 -4.48 -15.32
CA ASP A 50 -3.66 -5.19 -15.02
C ASP A 50 -3.94 -6.48 -14.23
N LYS A 51 -2.98 -7.40 -14.22
CA LYS A 51 -3.07 -8.69 -13.53
C LYS A 51 -1.73 -9.05 -12.90
N GLU A 52 -1.79 -9.63 -11.71
CA GLU A 52 -0.62 -10.14 -10.99
C GLU A 52 -0.80 -11.64 -10.72
N LEU A 53 0.18 -12.47 -11.13
CA LEU A 53 0.27 -13.84 -10.65
C LEU A 53 0.68 -13.80 -9.18
N VAL A 54 -0.25 -14.14 -8.28
CA VAL A 54 -0.01 -14.09 -6.84
C VAL A 54 0.72 -15.33 -6.39
N TYR A 55 0.27 -16.52 -6.77
CA TYR A 55 0.98 -17.77 -6.50
C TYR A 55 0.56 -18.87 -7.47
N GLU A 56 1.38 -19.92 -7.52
CA GLU A 56 1.13 -21.12 -8.32
C GLU A 56 1.23 -22.36 -7.43
N ILE A 57 0.33 -23.31 -7.65
CA ILE A 57 0.34 -24.63 -7.02
C ILE A 57 0.61 -25.67 -8.10
N ASN A 58 1.69 -26.42 -7.97
CA ASN A 58 1.91 -27.65 -8.74
C ASN A 58 1.60 -28.85 -7.84
N PHE A 59 0.49 -29.54 -8.11
CA PHE A 59 0.01 -30.64 -7.28
C PHE A 59 0.95 -31.85 -7.24
N SER A 60 1.80 -32.04 -8.27
CA SER A 60 2.81 -33.11 -8.28
C SER A 60 3.97 -32.84 -7.31
N ASN A 61 4.16 -31.59 -6.89
CA ASN A 61 5.24 -31.18 -5.99
C ASN A 61 4.76 -30.92 -4.54
N ILE A 62 3.51 -31.25 -4.21
CA ILE A 62 2.96 -31.02 -2.87
C ILE A 62 3.42 -32.11 -1.92
N ASN A 63 3.96 -31.69 -0.77
CA ASN A 63 4.16 -32.56 0.37
C ASN A 63 3.06 -32.28 1.40
N PRO A 64 2.17 -33.24 1.69
CA PRO A 64 1.04 -33.02 2.61
C PRO A 64 1.45 -32.82 4.07
N LYS A 65 2.72 -33.09 4.41
CA LYS A 65 3.28 -32.82 5.75
C LYS A 65 3.94 -31.44 5.85
N ASN A 66 4.03 -30.70 4.74
CA ASN A 66 4.59 -29.36 4.73
C ASN A 66 3.44 -28.35 4.74
N GLU A 67 3.24 -27.68 5.87
CA GLU A 67 2.17 -26.67 6.03
C GLU A 67 2.26 -25.56 4.97
N ASN A 68 3.48 -25.14 4.58
CA ASN A 68 3.67 -24.12 3.56
C ASN A 68 3.16 -24.56 2.16
N HIS A 69 3.05 -25.86 1.90
CA HIS A 69 2.47 -26.37 0.65
C HIS A 69 0.94 -26.47 0.74
N ILE A 70 0.40 -26.68 1.95
CA ILE A 70 -1.04 -26.87 2.18
C ILE A 70 -1.77 -25.54 2.37
N GLU A 71 -1.17 -24.58 3.08
CA GLU A 71 -1.77 -23.28 3.37
C GLU A 71 -2.25 -22.54 2.10
N PRO A 72 -1.47 -22.45 1.00
CA PRO A 72 -1.95 -21.80 -0.22
C PRO A 72 -3.19 -22.46 -0.83
N ILE A 73 -3.35 -23.77 -0.66
CA ILE A 73 -4.52 -24.51 -1.15
C ILE A 73 -5.75 -24.13 -0.31
N TYR A 74 -5.58 -23.96 0.99
CA TYR A 74 -6.67 -23.62 1.90
C TYR A 74 -7.35 -22.30 1.52
N TYR A 75 -6.60 -21.31 1.00
CA TYR A 75 -7.18 -20.03 0.56
C TYR A 75 -8.17 -20.17 -0.60
N LEU A 76 -8.14 -21.28 -1.34
CA LEU A 76 -9.07 -21.59 -2.43
C LEU A 76 -10.33 -22.33 -1.94
N CYS A 77 -10.33 -22.81 -0.70
CA CYS A 77 -11.48 -23.48 -0.11
C CYS A 77 -12.60 -22.49 0.21
N LYS A 78 -13.84 -22.97 0.18
CA LYS A 78 -15.05 -22.16 0.39
C LYS A 78 -15.03 -21.44 1.75
N GLU A 79 -14.49 -22.10 2.76
CA GLU A 79 -14.36 -21.60 4.13
C GLU A 79 -13.41 -20.39 4.23
N ALA A 80 -12.41 -20.32 3.36
CA ALA A 80 -11.43 -19.24 3.32
C ALA A 80 -11.90 -18.05 2.45
N LEU A 81 -12.57 -18.34 1.33
CA LEU A 81 -13.10 -17.31 0.43
C LEU A 81 -14.11 -16.40 1.11
N GLY A 82 -14.95 -16.93 2.00
CA GLY A 82 -15.93 -16.13 2.76
C GLY A 82 -15.32 -15.24 3.84
N LYS A 83 -14.02 -15.35 4.11
CA LYS A 83 -13.30 -14.64 5.18
C LYS A 83 -12.22 -13.68 4.66
N SER A 84 -12.17 -13.41 3.35
CA SER A 84 -11.13 -12.57 2.74
C SER A 84 -9.69 -13.02 2.98
N LEU A 85 -9.46 -14.30 3.32
CA LEU A 85 -8.11 -14.80 3.63
C LEU A 85 -7.16 -14.72 2.42
N LEU A 86 -7.70 -14.80 1.20
CA LEU A 86 -6.92 -14.64 -0.02
C LEU A 86 -6.39 -13.19 -0.18
N ASP A 87 -7.17 -12.20 0.26
CA ASP A 87 -6.75 -10.78 0.28
C ASP A 87 -5.73 -10.52 1.38
N GLU A 88 -5.89 -11.15 2.55
CA GLU A 88 -4.91 -11.09 3.64
C GLU A 88 -3.57 -11.70 3.21
N TYR A 89 -3.60 -12.88 2.59
CA TYR A 89 -2.42 -13.54 2.03
C TYR A 89 -1.73 -12.67 0.98
N HIS A 90 -2.49 -12.07 0.06
CA HIS A 90 -1.95 -11.12 -0.92
C HIS A 90 -1.27 -9.93 -0.25
N SER A 91 -1.92 -9.36 0.76
CA SER A 91 -1.41 -8.22 1.50
C SER A 91 -0.12 -8.55 2.25
N GLN A 92 -0.06 -9.72 2.89
CA GLN A 92 1.16 -10.22 3.54
C GLN A 92 2.28 -10.42 2.51
N LYS A 93 1.98 -11.04 1.36
CA LYS A 93 2.96 -11.25 0.29
C LYS A 93 3.48 -9.95 -0.30
N GLN A 94 2.61 -8.96 -0.49
CA GLN A 94 2.98 -7.61 -0.91
C GLN A 94 3.87 -6.93 0.13
N ALA A 95 3.51 -6.99 1.42
CA ALA A 95 4.29 -6.40 2.51
C ALA A 95 5.69 -7.00 2.62
N LEU A 96 5.83 -8.30 2.39
CA LEU A 96 7.10 -9.03 2.40
C LEU A 96 7.83 -9.00 1.04
N SER A 97 7.31 -8.28 0.06
CA SER A 97 7.95 -8.13 -1.23
C SER A 97 9.31 -7.46 -1.10
N LYS A 98 10.31 -7.94 -1.86
CA LYS A 98 11.65 -7.36 -1.89
C LYS A 98 11.62 -5.84 -2.13
N TYR A 99 10.68 -5.37 -2.96
CA TYR A 99 10.48 -3.95 -3.25
C TYR A 99 10.00 -3.18 -2.02
N TYR A 100 9.03 -3.73 -1.28
CA TYR A 100 8.53 -3.10 -0.06
C TYR A 100 9.59 -3.05 1.04
N VAL A 101 10.24 -4.19 1.32
CA VAL A 101 11.29 -4.27 2.34
C VAL A 101 12.47 -3.38 1.96
N GLY A 102 12.91 -3.42 0.70
CA GLY A 102 14.00 -2.59 0.21
C GLY A 102 13.72 -1.10 0.32
N GLN A 103 12.53 -0.64 -0.08
CA GLN A 103 12.15 0.77 0.08
C GLN A 103 11.92 1.15 1.55
N MET A 104 11.47 0.22 2.39
CA MET A 104 11.27 0.46 3.83
C MET A 104 12.59 0.71 4.56
N ILE A 105 13.64 -0.05 4.24
CA ILE A 105 14.96 0.11 4.85
C ILE A 105 15.58 1.48 4.52
N LEU A 106 15.21 2.07 3.39
CA LEU A 106 15.69 3.38 2.93
C LEU A 106 14.87 4.56 3.48
N THR A 107 13.99 4.34 4.46
CA THR A 107 13.25 5.42 5.11
C THR A 107 14.08 6.09 6.20
N GLU A 108 13.92 7.39 6.41
CA GLU A 108 14.65 8.16 7.44
C GLU A 108 14.58 7.48 8.81
N THR A 109 13.40 6.99 9.21
CA THR A 109 13.23 6.29 10.50
C THR A 109 14.14 5.07 10.63
N ILE A 110 14.32 4.28 9.58
CA ILE A 110 15.19 3.09 9.63
C ILE A 110 16.66 3.50 9.52
N LEU A 111 16.99 4.49 8.68
CA LEU A 111 18.34 5.04 8.59
C LEU A 111 18.81 5.60 9.95
N ASP A 112 17.94 6.30 10.69
CA ASP A 112 18.21 6.79 12.04
C ASP A 112 18.47 5.66 13.05
N VAL A 113 17.71 4.57 12.95
CA VAL A 113 17.92 3.37 13.78
C VAL A 113 19.29 2.76 13.48
N ILE A 114 19.63 2.58 12.21
CA ILE A 114 20.93 2.06 11.78
C ILE A 114 22.06 2.98 12.28
N LYS A 115 21.93 4.30 12.07
CA LYS A 115 22.89 5.32 12.54
C LYS A 115 23.11 5.24 14.04
N ARG A 116 22.04 5.12 14.83
CA ARG A 116 22.14 4.99 16.29
C ARG A 116 22.88 3.72 16.71
N GLU A 117 22.57 2.58 16.10
CA GLU A 117 23.23 1.32 16.41
C GLU A 117 24.72 1.33 15.99
N LEU A 118 25.04 1.90 14.83
CA LEU A 118 26.44 2.06 14.40
C LEU A 118 27.22 2.97 15.36
N LYS A 119 26.67 4.13 15.74
CA LYS A 119 27.31 5.04 16.71
C LYS A 119 27.56 4.38 18.07
N ARG A 120 26.68 3.48 18.50
CA ARG A 120 26.85 2.70 19.73
C ARG A 120 28.05 1.74 19.65
N LEU A 121 28.28 1.15 18.47
CA LEU A 121 29.39 0.25 18.21
C LEU A 121 30.71 0.98 17.93
N THR A 122 30.65 2.21 17.40
CA THR A 122 31.82 3.02 17.04
C THR A 122 31.79 4.41 17.69
N PRO A 123 32.04 4.51 19.01
CA PRO A 123 32.03 5.79 19.72
C PRO A 123 33.01 6.80 19.11
N GLY A 124 32.56 8.05 18.91
CA GLY A 124 33.38 9.15 18.38
C GLY A 124 33.42 9.25 16.85
N VAL A 125 32.88 8.26 16.12
CA VAL A 125 32.79 8.32 14.66
C VAL A 125 31.55 9.13 14.25
N LYS A 126 31.75 10.09 13.33
CA LYS A 126 30.65 10.80 12.68
C LYS A 126 30.09 9.91 11.57
N ILE A 127 28.77 9.77 11.56
CA ILE A 127 28.03 8.94 10.60
C ILE A 127 26.76 9.69 10.27
N GLU A 128 26.52 9.94 8.99
CA GLU A 128 25.30 10.58 8.47
C GLU A 128 24.39 9.60 7.74
N ASN A 129 23.10 9.95 7.63
CA ASN A 129 22.11 9.04 7.04
C ASN A 129 22.36 8.85 5.54
N GLU A 130 22.88 9.87 4.87
CA GLU A 130 23.24 9.86 3.45
C GLU A 130 24.33 8.82 3.16
N GLU A 131 25.34 8.71 4.05
CA GLU A 131 26.41 7.71 3.93
C GLU A 131 25.85 6.29 4.10
N ILE A 132 24.94 6.10 5.06
CA ILE A 132 24.28 4.80 5.28
C ILE A 132 23.40 4.44 4.08
N GLU A 133 22.63 5.41 3.57
CA GLU A 133 21.77 5.21 2.41
C GLU A 133 22.59 4.84 1.16
N GLU A 134 23.73 5.50 0.95
CA GLU A 134 24.63 5.20 -0.17
C GLU A 134 25.12 3.76 -0.10
N VAL A 135 25.67 3.32 1.04
CA VAL A 135 26.12 1.93 1.26
C VAL A 135 24.98 0.93 1.02
N LEU A 136 23.78 1.24 1.53
CA LEU A 136 22.62 0.38 1.31
C LEU A 136 22.27 0.26 -0.18
N ARG A 137 22.32 1.36 -0.93
CA ARG A 137 21.96 1.39 -2.36
C ARG A 137 23.03 0.77 -3.26
N SER A 138 24.31 1.01 -2.97
CA SER A 138 25.42 0.59 -3.83
C SER A 138 25.87 -0.84 -3.54
N ASP A 139 25.91 -1.22 -2.26
CA ASP A 139 26.67 -2.41 -1.83
C ASP A 139 25.76 -3.53 -1.33
N ILE A 140 24.60 -3.22 -0.75
CA ILE A 140 23.74 -4.20 -0.08
C ILE A 140 22.50 -4.54 -0.90
N ILE A 141 21.76 -3.53 -1.36
CA ILE A 141 20.49 -3.71 -2.04
C ILE A 141 20.74 -3.92 -3.53
N LYS A 142 20.29 -5.06 -4.05
CA LYS A 142 20.38 -5.36 -5.49
C LYS A 142 19.62 -4.31 -6.30
N ARG A 143 20.18 -3.92 -7.45
CA ARG A 143 19.61 -2.89 -8.34
C ARG A 143 18.15 -3.18 -8.73
N ASP A 144 17.82 -4.44 -8.98
CA ASP A 144 16.48 -4.89 -9.35
C ASP A 144 15.42 -4.74 -8.24
N VAL A 145 15.81 -4.39 -7.02
CA VAL A 145 14.92 -4.05 -5.89
C VAL A 145 14.62 -2.55 -5.85
N LEU A 146 15.53 -1.72 -6.37
CA LEU A 146 15.45 -0.25 -6.30
C LEU A 146 14.75 0.36 -7.52
N GLU A 147 14.80 -0.34 -8.65
CA GLU A 147 14.35 0.16 -9.95
C GLU A 147 13.06 -0.54 -10.44
N GLY A 148 12.38 0.12 -11.37
CA GLY A 148 11.16 -0.38 -12.02
C GLY A 148 9.86 -0.01 -11.30
N ASP A 149 8.74 -0.29 -11.96
CA ASP A 149 7.40 0.15 -11.54
C ASP A 149 7.03 -0.37 -10.14
N LYS A 150 7.38 -1.63 -9.83
CA LYS A 150 7.11 -2.23 -8.50
C LYS A 150 7.86 -1.51 -7.38
N ALA A 151 9.10 -1.08 -7.61
CA ALA A 151 9.87 -0.32 -6.63
C ALA A 151 9.29 1.08 -6.43
N LEU A 152 8.90 1.75 -7.52
CA LEU A 152 8.26 3.07 -7.48
C LEU A 152 6.91 3.02 -6.76
N ASP A 153 6.11 1.99 -7.00
CA ASP A 153 4.82 1.83 -6.35
C ASP A 153 4.95 1.50 -4.86
N ALA A 154 5.92 0.67 -4.48
CA ALA A 154 6.26 0.44 -3.07
C ALA A 154 6.66 1.75 -2.37
N LYS A 155 7.54 2.55 -2.99
CA LYS A 155 7.96 3.86 -2.48
C LYS A 155 6.77 4.80 -2.27
N LYS A 156 5.88 4.92 -3.26
CA LYS A 156 4.66 5.75 -3.16
C LYS A 156 3.74 5.29 -2.02
N LYS A 157 3.55 3.98 -1.86
CA LYS A 157 2.68 3.42 -0.82
C LYS A 157 3.26 3.67 0.58
N ILE A 158 4.56 3.50 0.77
CA ILE A 158 5.25 3.79 2.04
C ILE A 158 5.14 5.28 2.39
N GLN A 159 5.39 6.18 1.43
CA GLN A 159 5.26 7.63 1.63
C GLN A 159 3.82 8.02 2.02
N LYS A 160 2.80 7.44 1.35
CA LYS A 160 1.40 7.67 1.72
C LYS A 160 1.08 7.20 3.14
N ALA A 161 1.56 6.02 3.53
CA ALA A 161 1.34 5.49 4.88
C ALA A 161 1.99 6.37 5.96
N ALA A 162 3.24 6.82 5.73
CA ALA A 162 3.93 7.74 6.63
C ALA A 162 3.16 9.06 6.80
N ASN A 163 2.69 9.66 5.70
CA ASN A 163 1.92 10.90 5.73
C ASN A 163 0.58 10.77 6.47
N THR A 164 -0.11 9.63 6.30
CA THR A 164 -1.35 9.35 7.04
C THR A 164 -1.09 9.22 8.54
N TYR A 165 -0.03 8.49 8.92
CA TYR A 165 0.39 8.35 10.30
C TYR A 165 0.67 9.71 10.95
N LEU A 166 1.48 10.56 10.30
CA LEU A 166 1.81 11.91 10.76
C LEU A 166 0.58 12.81 10.95
N ARG A 167 -0.41 12.70 10.06
CA ARG A 167 -1.69 13.42 10.18
C ARG A 167 -2.53 12.95 11.36
N SER A 168 -2.54 11.65 11.64
CA SER A 168 -3.28 11.07 12.77
C SER A 168 -2.62 11.31 14.13
N SER A 169 -1.30 11.54 14.16
CA SER A 169 -0.52 11.75 15.39
C SER A 169 -0.32 13.22 15.76
N SER A 170 -0.84 14.17 14.98
CA SER A 170 -0.73 15.61 15.26
C SER A 170 -1.85 16.07 16.22
N PRO A 171 -1.54 16.69 17.37
CA PRO A 171 -2.57 17.19 18.29
C PRO A 171 -3.33 18.37 17.66
N VAL A 172 -4.68 18.35 17.77
CA VAL A 172 -5.54 19.45 17.34
C VAL A 172 -5.17 20.72 18.09
N PRO A 173 -4.83 21.85 17.43
CA PRO A 173 -4.58 23.10 18.11
C PRO A 173 -5.88 23.59 18.78
N LYS A 174 -5.84 23.76 20.10
CA LYS A 174 -6.92 24.40 20.87
C LYS A 174 -7.08 25.83 20.35
N LYS A 175 -8.23 26.16 19.76
CA LYS A 175 -8.62 27.55 19.49
C LYS A 175 -8.82 28.26 20.83
N GLU A 176 -7.91 29.17 21.17
CA GLU A 176 -8.14 30.16 22.21
C GLU A 176 -9.23 31.14 21.74
N ASN A 177 -10.35 31.17 22.46
CA ASN A 177 -11.36 32.20 22.30
C ASN A 177 -10.84 33.50 22.93
N VAL A 178 -10.38 34.44 22.12
CA VAL A 178 -10.16 35.82 22.56
C VAL A 178 -11.49 36.57 22.43
N ALA A 179 -12.13 36.78 23.58
CA ALA A 179 -13.28 37.68 23.70
C ALA A 179 -12.88 39.10 23.28
N SER A 180 -13.63 39.69 22.37
CA SER A 180 -13.45 41.09 21.96
C SER A 180 -14.42 41.97 22.76
N THR A 181 -13.86 42.77 23.68
CA THR A 181 -14.59 43.78 24.46
C THR A 181 -14.51 45.13 23.75
N ASN A 182 -15.69 45.71 23.52
CA ASN A 182 -16.10 47.12 23.44
C ASN A 182 -15.19 48.19 22.77
N ASN A 183 -15.77 48.98 21.86
CA ASN A 183 -16.31 50.32 22.20
C ASN A 183 -16.82 51.03 20.93
N GLU A 184 -18.12 51.34 20.90
CA GLU A 184 -18.72 52.34 20.00
C GLU A 184 -18.59 53.73 20.63
N SER A 185 -18.05 54.69 19.87
CA SER A 185 -18.36 56.11 20.06
C SER A 185 -17.98 56.93 18.82
N GLN A 186 -18.96 57.69 18.31
CA GLN A 186 -18.89 58.89 17.46
C GLN A 186 -18.52 58.65 15.97
N LEU A 187 -19.19 59.23 14.95
CA LEU A 187 -19.76 60.58 14.84
C LEU A 187 -21.03 60.67 13.96
N GLU A 188 -21.82 61.66 14.35
CA GLU A 188 -23.06 62.26 13.87
C GLU A 188 -22.96 62.98 12.50
N LYS A 189 -24.04 62.94 11.70
CA LYS A 189 -24.74 64.10 11.06
C LYS A 189 -25.61 63.67 9.87
N ASP A 190 -26.92 63.84 9.99
CA ASP A 190 -27.71 64.78 9.17
C ASP A 190 -29.20 64.56 9.41
N LEU A 191 -29.82 65.53 10.08
CA LEU A 191 -31.26 65.68 10.25
C LEU A 191 -31.69 66.97 9.52
N PRO A 192 -32.83 66.98 8.82
CA PRO A 192 -33.64 68.16 8.70
C PRO A 192 -34.97 67.97 9.45
N ASP A 193 -35.21 68.88 10.39
CA ASP A 193 -36.43 69.10 11.19
C ASP A 193 -37.36 70.10 10.45
N PRO A 194 -38.57 70.43 10.93
CA PRO A 194 -39.71 69.60 11.33
C PRO A 194 -41.06 70.19 10.80
N GLU A 195 -42.18 69.71 11.36
CA GLU A 195 -43.51 70.36 11.57
C GLU A 195 -44.74 69.72 10.87
N PRO A 196 -45.96 69.87 11.42
CA PRO A 196 -46.34 69.71 12.83
C PRO A 196 -47.64 68.89 13.01
N ALA A 197 -48.00 68.64 14.27
CA ALA A 197 -49.10 67.81 14.77
C ALA A 197 -50.51 68.19 14.29
N SER A 198 -51.43 67.22 14.25
CA SER A 198 -52.64 67.17 15.13
C SER A 198 -53.69 66.15 14.63
N THR A 199 -54.35 65.54 15.62
CA THR A 199 -55.60 64.73 15.63
C THR A 199 -55.49 63.23 15.39
#